data_AF-A0A3M1M445-F1
#
_entry.id   AF-A0A3M1M445-F1
#
_cell.length_a   1.000
_cell.length_b   1.000
_cell.length_c   1.000
_cell.angle_alpha   90.00
_cell.angle_beta   90.00
_cell.angle_gamma   90.00
#
_symmetry.space_group_name_H-M   'P 1'
#
loop_
_entity.id
_entity.type
_entity.pdbx_description
1 polymer ?
#
loop_
_entity_poly.entity_id
_entity_poly.type
_entity_poly.pdbx_seq_one_letter_code
_entity_poly.pdbx_strand_id
1 'polypeptide(L)'
;MTAYVDWFVDREKQFQGFLKMVARETEKQVMLVQAPAEMGKTWLIQRLRHECRSRGIPVAHFDFRDRRPWDYLTIVRQARDQLGPAYFNPMTQVINASTGVNVQITTGAGAGGVDLSIADAGGQVVESEVAVGDVAGRDIIKDNFFFVQADSETARRAIEIRITDAFFACLEALCREQVVAFLFDSYEDVTEEADRWLRAYLLARVRDGLLPNLVIVLAGREVPPFDTSWRHCLARTGLHPFDKEDVVEYIVRKRGLTDLDLETIYRTSGGHPGLLGKMADIAALESEEDEDWL
;
A
#
# COMPACT_ATOMS: atom_id res chain seq x y z
N MET A 1 16.22 -7.45 4.75
CA MET A 1 15.00 -7.22 3.92
C MET A 1 15.30 -7.26 2.40
N THR A 2 16.46 -7.79 1.99
CA THR A 2 16.98 -7.78 0.60
C THR A 2 16.77 -9.11 -0.13
N ALA A 3 16.67 -10.23 0.59
CA ALA A 3 16.61 -11.58 0.02
C ALA A 3 15.43 -11.83 -0.94
N TYR A 4 14.30 -11.16 -0.75
CA TYR A 4 13.12 -11.34 -1.61
C TYR A 4 13.36 -10.92 -3.06
N VAL A 5 14.19 -9.91 -3.31
CA VAL A 5 14.50 -9.44 -4.66
C VAL A 5 15.37 -10.44 -5.42
N ASP A 6 16.28 -11.10 -4.70
CA ASP A 6 17.25 -12.00 -5.30
C ASP A 6 16.59 -13.26 -5.84
N TRP A 7 15.45 -13.66 -5.28
CA TRP A 7 14.73 -14.87 -5.68
C TRP A 7 13.84 -14.74 -6.93
N PHE A 8 14.11 -13.73 -7.78
CA PHE A 8 13.23 -13.39 -8.91
C PHE A 8 13.43 -14.20 -10.17
N VAL A 9 12.38 -14.92 -10.59
CA VAL A 9 12.36 -15.82 -11.75
C VAL A 9 11.02 -15.66 -12.51
N ASP A 10 11.10 -15.67 -13.84
CA ASP A 10 9.98 -15.69 -14.80
C ASP A 10 8.82 -14.71 -14.55
N ARG A 11 9.12 -13.43 -14.31
CA ARG A 11 8.11 -12.35 -14.28
C ARG A 11 8.58 -11.07 -14.94
N GLU A 12 9.58 -11.21 -15.81
CA GLU A 12 10.28 -10.08 -16.45
C GLU A 12 9.35 -9.30 -17.36
N LYS A 13 8.42 -9.96 -18.06
CA LYS A 13 7.45 -9.27 -18.91
C LYS A 13 6.55 -8.32 -18.12
N GLN A 14 6.06 -8.75 -16.96
CA GLN A 14 5.22 -7.95 -16.07
C GLN A 14 6.05 -6.81 -15.46
N PHE A 15 7.25 -7.10 -15.00
CA PHE A 15 8.18 -6.12 -14.47
C PHE A 15 8.54 -5.04 -15.49
N GLN A 16 8.95 -5.43 -16.70
CA GLN A 16 9.24 -4.52 -17.80
C GLN A 16 8.00 -3.74 -18.25
N GLY A 17 6.83 -4.37 -18.26
CA GLY A 17 5.56 -3.69 -18.51
C GLY A 17 5.32 -2.55 -17.53
N PHE A 18 5.51 -2.80 -16.24
CA PHE A 18 5.41 -1.78 -15.20
C PHE A 18 6.48 -0.69 -15.37
N LEU A 19 7.73 -1.06 -15.65
CA LEU A 19 8.80 -0.08 -15.88
C LEU A 19 8.47 0.87 -17.03
N LYS A 20 7.89 0.36 -18.12
CA LYS A 20 7.41 1.20 -19.25
C LYS A 20 6.30 2.15 -18.84
N MET A 21 5.38 1.72 -17.98
CA MET A 21 4.31 2.58 -17.45
C MET A 21 4.89 3.71 -16.60
N VAL A 22 5.83 3.37 -15.71
CA VAL A 22 6.50 4.33 -14.83
C VAL A 22 7.40 5.29 -15.62
N ALA A 23 8.08 4.80 -16.65
CA ALA A 23 8.89 5.62 -17.56
C ALA A 23 8.05 6.43 -18.56
N ARG A 24 6.71 6.29 -18.54
CA ARG A 24 5.78 6.97 -19.45
C ARG A 24 5.99 6.63 -20.92
N GLU A 25 6.54 5.45 -21.19
CA GLU A 25 6.69 4.89 -22.56
C GLU A 25 5.38 4.28 -23.09
N THR A 26 4.34 4.26 -22.25
CA THR A 26 3.01 3.79 -22.61
C THR A 26 1.93 4.65 -21.98
N GLU A 27 0.77 4.71 -22.63
CA GLU A 27 -0.45 5.36 -22.11
C GLU A 27 -1.15 4.51 -21.03
N LYS A 28 -0.67 3.29 -20.77
CA LYS A 28 -1.22 2.45 -19.70
C LYS A 28 -0.83 3.01 -18.34
N GLN A 29 -1.84 3.19 -17.49
CA GLN A 29 -1.70 3.68 -16.12
C GLN A 29 -2.15 2.66 -15.09
N VAL A 30 -3.08 1.77 -15.43
CA VAL A 30 -3.57 0.72 -14.53
C VAL A 30 -3.11 -0.64 -15.02
N MET A 31 -2.44 -1.40 -14.18
CA MET A 31 -2.00 -2.77 -14.44
C MET A 31 -2.77 -3.74 -13.55
N LEU A 32 -3.45 -4.71 -14.15
CA LEU A 32 -4.11 -5.78 -13.42
C LEU A 32 -3.22 -7.01 -13.39
N VAL A 33 -2.95 -7.51 -12.20
CA VAL A 33 -2.23 -8.76 -11.96
C VAL A 33 -3.22 -9.74 -11.34
N GLN A 34 -3.95 -10.45 -12.21
CA GLN A 34 -4.92 -11.44 -11.76
C GLN A 34 -4.30 -12.84 -11.84
N ALA A 35 -4.23 -13.53 -10.70
CA ALA A 35 -3.71 -14.88 -10.65
C ALA A 35 -4.25 -15.66 -9.43
N PRO A 36 -4.31 -17.00 -9.49
CA PRO A 36 -4.62 -17.84 -8.34
C PRO A 36 -3.72 -17.61 -7.12
N ALA A 37 -4.08 -18.21 -5.99
CA ALA A 37 -3.23 -18.22 -4.80
C ALA A 37 -1.84 -18.78 -5.13
N GLU A 38 -0.82 -18.34 -4.37
CA GLU A 38 0.54 -18.88 -4.46
C GLU A 38 1.28 -18.68 -5.80
N MET A 39 0.76 -17.82 -6.68
CA MET A 39 1.41 -17.50 -7.97
C MET A 39 2.51 -16.41 -7.90
N GLY A 40 2.83 -15.92 -6.69
CA GLY A 40 3.86 -14.89 -6.49
C GLY A 40 3.37 -13.45 -6.70
N LYS A 41 2.06 -13.16 -6.60
CA LYS A 41 1.50 -11.79 -6.72
C LYS A 41 2.14 -10.80 -5.74
N THR A 42 2.08 -11.12 -4.44
CA THR A 42 2.68 -10.30 -3.39
C THR A 42 4.16 -10.06 -3.63
N TRP A 43 4.84 -11.08 -4.12
CA TRP A 43 6.26 -11.00 -4.34
C TRP A 43 6.61 -10.12 -5.56
N LEU A 44 5.80 -10.16 -6.64
CA LEU A 44 5.89 -9.20 -7.74
C LEU A 44 5.67 -7.78 -7.21
N ILE A 45 4.62 -7.55 -6.41
CA ILE A 45 4.33 -6.24 -5.82
C ILE A 45 5.49 -5.71 -4.97
N GLN A 46 6.11 -6.55 -4.13
CA GLN A 46 7.28 -6.15 -3.35
C GLN A 46 8.48 -5.80 -4.24
N ARG A 47 8.70 -6.54 -5.34
CA ARG A 47 9.73 -6.20 -6.33
C ARG A 47 9.46 -4.85 -6.98
N LEU A 48 8.23 -4.57 -7.43
CA LEU A 48 7.85 -3.28 -8.01
C LEU A 48 8.07 -2.14 -7.01
N ARG A 49 7.70 -2.35 -5.74
CA ARG A 49 7.90 -1.39 -4.66
C ARG A 49 9.38 -1.08 -4.43
N HIS A 50 10.22 -2.11 -4.40
CA HIS A 50 11.67 -1.95 -4.25
C HIS A 50 12.25 -1.13 -5.40
N GLU A 51 11.83 -1.41 -6.64
CA GLU A 51 12.30 -0.70 -7.83
C GLU A 51 11.85 0.77 -7.87
N CYS A 52 10.62 1.07 -7.42
CA CYS A 52 10.20 2.46 -7.29
C CYS A 52 11.09 3.21 -6.29
N ARG A 53 11.37 2.59 -5.14
CA ARG A 53 12.22 3.19 -4.10
C ARG A 53 13.66 3.39 -4.57
N SER A 54 14.24 2.44 -5.31
CA SER A 54 15.61 2.57 -5.83
C SER A 54 15.73 3.72 -6.85
N ARG A 55 14.65 4.02 -7.58
CA ARG A 55 14.56 5.14 -8.53
C ARG A 55 14.08 6.45 -7.92
N GLY A 56 13.81 6.49 -6.61
CA GLY A 56 13.29 7.69 -5.92
C GLY A 56 11.83 8.02 -6.24
N ILE A 57 11.06 7.06 -6.77
CA ILE A 57 9.67 7.24 -7.17
C ILE A 57 8.77 7.03 -5.95
N PRO A 58 7.92 8.01 -5.57
CA PRO A 58 6.96 7.86 -4.49
C PRO A 58 6.03 6.67 -4.74
N VAL A 59 6.00 5.74 -3.79
CA VAL A 59 5.22 4.50 -3.89
C VAL A 59 4.41 4.22 -2.63
N ALA A 60 3.10 4.03 -2.78
CA ALA A 60 2.20 3.58 -1.72
C ALA A 60 1.81 2.12 -1.93
N HIS A 61 1.98 1.29 -0.91
CA HIS A 61 1.60 -0.12 -0.90
C HIS A 61 0.44 -0.38 0.06
N PHE A 62 -0.57 -1.10 -0.39
CA PHE A 62 -1.77 -1.47 0.37
C PHE A 62 -1.97 -2.98 0.30
N ASP A 63 -1.86 -3.69 1.43
CA ASP A 63 -2.16 -5.13 1.51
C ASP A 63 -3.49 -5.35 2.24
N PHE A 64 -4.53 -5.72 1.49
CA PHE A 64 -5.86 -5.88 2.05
C PHE A 64 -6.02 -7.12 2.95
N ARG A 65 -5.03 -8.03 3.01
CA ARG A 65 -5.03 -9.14 3.98
C ARG A 65 -4.76 -8.71 5.41
N ASP A 66 -4.14 -7.55 5.60
CA ASP A 66 -3.97 -6.98 6.91
C ASP A 66 -5.39 -6.77 7.47
N ARG A 67 -5.76 -7.50 8.53
CA ARG A 67 -7.12 -7.57 9.12
C ARG A 67 -7.63 -6.24 9.73
N ARG A 68 -7.09 -5.10 9.28
CA ARG A 68 -7.55 -3.77 9.61
C ARG A 68 -8.84 -3.44 8.86
N PRO A 69 -9.73 -2.63 9.45
CA PRO A 69 -10.85 -2.08 8.71
C PRO A 69 -10.30 -1.11 7.65
N TRP A 70 -10.51 -1.44 6.39
CA TRP A 70 -10.19 -0.54 5.29
C TRP A 70 -11.37 0.38 5.03
N ASP A 71 -11.16 1.68 5.19
CA ASP A 71 -12.08 2.74 4.80
C ASP A 71 -11.32 3.79 3.99
N TYR A 72 -12.04 4.81 3.49
CA TYR A 72 -11.42 5.88 2.71
C TYR A 72 -10.31 6.60 3.50
N LEU A 73 -10.51 6.80 4.80
CA LEU A 73 -9.59 7.54 5.66
C LEU A 73 -8.29 6.76 5.88
N THR A 74 -8.39 5.44 6.05
CA THR A 74 -7.25 4.53 6.21
C THR A 74 -6.41 4.50 4.94
N ILE A 75 -7.05 4.41 3.76
CA ILE A 75 -6.34 4.47 2.47
C ILE A 75 -5.60 5.81 2.33
N VAL A 76 -6.31 6.92 2.57
CA VAL A 76 -5.77 8.27 2.41
C VAL A 76 -4.62 8.55 3.39
N ARG A 77 -4.75 8.14 4.66
CA ARG A 77 -3.67 8.26 5.66
C ARG A 77 -2.46 7.42 5.29
N GLN A 78 -2.68 6.17 4.90
CA GLN A 78 -1.59 5.28 4.50
C GLN A 78 -0.87 5.75 3.24
N ALA A 79 -1.60 6.33 2.28
CA ALA A 79 -1.02 6.96 1.11
C ALA A 79 -0.12 8.13 1.52
N ARG A 80 -0.62 9.05 2.35
CA ARG A 80 0.16 10.17 2.90
C ARG A 80 1.45 9.68 3.55
N ASP A 81 1.34 8.73 4.47
CA ASP A 81 2.46 8.29 5.29
C ASP A 81 3.56 7.62 4.45
N GLN A 82 3.18 6.94 3.35
CA GLN A 82 4.14 6.29 2.45
C GLN A 82 4.69 7.19 1.34
N LEU A 83 3.93 8.16 0.86
CA LEU A 83 4.34 9.08 -0.21
C LEU A 83 5.15 10.28 0.31
N GLY A 84 5.09 10.54 1.61
CA GLY A 84 5.77 11.64 2.26
C GLY A 84 4.74 12.61 2.87
N PRO A 85 4.65 12.69 4.21
CA PRO A 85 3.59 13.46 4.88
C PRO A 85 3.62 14.96 4.52
N ALA A 86 4.80 15.50 4.23
CA ALA A 86 4.99 16.90 3.84
C ALA A 86 4.15 17.31 2.61
N TYR A 87 3.97 16.43 1.63
CA TYR A 87 3.16 16.71 0.44
C TYR A 87 1.66 16.81 0.74
N PHE A 88 1.22 16.31 1.90
CA PHE A 88 -0.18 16.22 2.31
C PHE A 88 -0.47 17.05 3.57
N ASN A 89 0.36 18.05 3.86
CA ASN A 89 0.08 19.01 4.94
C ASN A 89 -1.30 19.69 4.79
N PRO A 90 -1.73 20.13 3.59
CA PRO A 90 -3.08 20.71 3.40
C PRO A 90 -4.20 19.72 3.77
N MET A 91 -4.05 18.45 3.38
CA MET A 91 -4.99 17.40 3.74
C MET A 91 -5.01 17.13 5.25
N THR A 92 -3.85 17.16 5.90
CA THR A 92 -3.74 16.97 7.36
C THR A 92 -4.44 18.10 8.11
N GLN A 93 -4.34 19.35 7.64
CA GLN A 93 -5.11 20.48 8.17
C GLN A 93 -6.63 20.27 8.03
N VAL A 94 -7.08 19.77 6.87
CA VAL A 94 -8.50 19.45 6.63
C VAL A 94 -8.99 18.34 7.57
N ILE A 95 -8.19 17.30 7.78
CA ILE A 95 -8.52 16.23 8.74
C ILE A 95 -8.63 16.84 10.14
N ASN A 96 -7.61 17.56 10.61
CA ASN A 96 -7.60 18.14 11.96
C ASN A 96 -8.77 19.12 12.19
N ALA A 97 -9.13 19.92 11.19
CA ALA A 97 -10.29 20.81 11.24
C ALA A 97 -11.63 20.06 11.25
N SER A 98 -11.66 18.84 10.68
CA SER A 98 -12.84 17.97 10.65
C SER A 98 -12.94 17.06 11.87
N THR A 99 -11.82 16.78 12.52
CA THR A 99 -11.69 15.86 13.66
C THR A 99 -11.29 16.59 14.94
N GLY A 100 -11.49 17.91 15.01
CA GLY A 100 -11.11 18.74 16.15
C GLY A 100 -11.61 18.12 17.45
N VAL A 101 -10.69 17.51 18.19
CA VAL A 101 -10.93 16.99 19.53
C VAL A 101 -11.05 18.20 20.44
N ASN A 102 -12.23 18.41 21.03
CA ASN A 102 -12.33 19.23 22.24
C ASN A 102 -11.56 18.49 23.35
N VAL A 103 -10.27 18.81 23.54
CA VAL A 103 -9.50 18.30 24.67
C VAL A 103 -9.94 19.09 25.91
N GLN A 104 -11.00 18.63 26.55
CA GLN A 104 -11.41 19.16 27.85
C GLN A 104 -10.47 18.56 28.91
N ILE A 105 -9.39 19.27 29.24
CA ILE A 105 -8.51 18.89 30.35
C ILE A 105 -9.25 19.22 31.65
N THR A 106 -9.97 18.24 32.21
CA THR A 106 -10.46 18.32 33.59
C THR A 106 -9.29 18.07 34.54
N THR A 107 -8.52 19.13 34.83
CA THR A 107 -7.66 19.12 36.02
C THR A 107 -8.57 19.06 37.24
N GLY A 108 -8.50 17.97 38.00
CA GLY A 108 -9.30 17.76 39.19
C GLY A 108 -8.95 18.77 40.28
N ALA A 109 -9.65 19.90 40.31
CA ALA A 109 -9.97 20.69 41.50
C ALA A 109 -10.91 21.84 41.11
N GLY A 110 -12.18 21.77 41.54
CA GLY A 110 -13.08 22.91 41.58
C GLY A 110 -13.99 23.08 40.37
N ALA A 111 -15.31 23.00 40.63
CA ALA A 111 -16.35 23.33 39.68
C ALA A 111 -16.23 24.80 39.24
N GLY A 112 -15.88 25.00 37.97
CA GLY A 112 -15.81 26.29 37.31
C GLY A 112 -15.27 26.08 35.91
N GLY A 113 -16.15 25.93 34.91
CA GLY A 113 -15.75 25.86 33.52
C GLY A 113 -15.10 27.19 33.13
N VAL A 114 -13.77 27.18 32.97
CA VAL A 114 -13.02 28.30 32.40
C VAL A 114 -12.71 27.94 30.96
N ASP A 115 -13.21 28.78 30.04
CA ASP A 115 -12.85 28.74 28.63
C ASP A 115 -11.44 29.33 28.48
N LEU A 116 -10.43 28.45 28.45
CA LEU A 116 -9.03 28.85 28.33
C LEU A 116 -8.69 29.07 26.85
N SER A 117 -8.89 30.30 26.39
CA SER A 117 -8.12 30.82 25.27
C SER A 117 -6.71 31.11 25.78
N ILE A 118 -5.73 30.29 25.35
CA ILE A 118 -4.32 30.49 25.69
C ILE A 118 -3.84 31.71 24.90
N ALA A 119 -3.99 32.89 25.49
CA ALA A 119 -3.23 34.08 25.15
C ALA A 119 -2.07 34.18 26.15
N ASP A 120 -0.84 33.91 25.70
CA ASP A 120 0.33 34.26 26.49
C ASP A 120 0.67 35.74 26.29
N ALA A 121 1.20 36.35 27.34
CA ALA A 121 1.43 37.78 27.44
C ALA A 121 2.59 38.23 26.52
N GLY A 122 2.26 38.54 25.27
CA GLY A 122 3.20 39.08 24.28
C GLY A 122 2.86 38.54 22.90
N GLY A 123 1.96 39.21 22.20
CA GLY A 123 1.36 38.73 20.95
C GLY A 123 2.35 38.42 19.84
N GLN A 124 2.65 37.13 19.67
CA GLN A 124 3.08 36.53 18.41
C GLN A 124 2.74 35.03 18.45
N VAL A 125 1.81 34.59 17.59
CA VAL A 125 1.49 33.17 17.42
C VAL A 125 2.64 32.52 16.67
N VAL A 126 3.54 31.86 17.39
CA VAL A 126 4.44 30.88 16.79
C VAL A 126 3.69 29.54 16.83
N GLU A 127 3.40 28.97 15.66
CA GLU A 127 2.98 27.58 15.53
C GLU A 127 4.06 26.68 16.13
N SER A 128 3.96 26.40 17.42
CA SER A 128 4.75 25.37 18.06
C SER A 128 4.05 24.05 17.82
N GLU A 129 4.62 23.26 16.92
CA GLU A 129 4.34 21.84 16.78
C GLU A 129 4.48 21.21 18.18
N VAL A 130 3.38 20.71 18.74
CA VAL A 130 3.41 19.97 20.00
C VAL A 130 4.09 18.63 19.70
N ALA A 131 5.42 18.63 19.77
CA ALA A 131 6.20 17.42 19.84
C ALA A 131 5.88 16.74 21.18
N VAL A 132 5.05 15.71 21.13
CA VAL A 132 4.85 14.79 22.25
C VAL A 132 6.12 13.95 22.35
N GLY A 133 7.16 14.54 22.96
CA GLY A 133 8.42 13.89 23.29
C GLY A 133 8.38 13.28 24.69
N ASP A 134 8.72 12.00 24.75
CA ASP A 134 9.10 11.21 25.92
C ASP A 134 8.09 11.05 27.07
N VAL A 135 7.25 10.02 26.93
CA VAL A 135 6.86 9.19 28.07
C VAL A 135 7.52 7.83 27.89
N ALA A 136 8.59 7.63 28.66
CA ALA A 136 9.33 6.39 28.74
C ALA A 136 8.39 5.20 29.04
N GLY A 137 8.49 4.18 28.20
CA GLY A 137 8.15 2.80 28.55
C GLY A 137 6.70 2.57 28.96
N ARG A 138 5.78 2.59 27.98
CA ARG A 138 4.65 1.66 27.89
C ARG A 138 3.87 1.94 26.62
N ASP A 139 3.63 0.88 25.85
CA ASP A 139 2.72 0.85 24.71
C ASP A 139 1.38 1.48 25.08
N ILE A 140 1.15 2.70 24.59
CA ILE A 140 -0.17 3.30 24.50
C ILE A 140 -0.31 3.88 23.10
N ILE A 141 -0.26 3.00 22.09
CA ILE A 141 -1.06 3.20 20.89
C ILE A 141 -2.46 2.76 21.28
N LYS A 142 -3.19 3.64 21.97
CA LYS A 142 -4.64 3.48 22.09
C LYS A 142 -5.23 4.03 20.82
N ASP A 143 -5.66 3.09 19.98
CA ASP A 143 -6.59 3.28 18.88
C ASP A 143 -7.77 4.11 19.38
N ASN A 144 -7.69 5.43 19.18
CA ASN A 144 -8.86 6.28 19.25
C ASN A 144 -9.74 5.85 18.07
N PHE A 145 -10.71 4.98 18.35
CA PHE A 145 -11.92 4.87 17.56
C PHE A 145 -12.44 6.30 17.35
N PHE A 146 -12.19 6.85 16.16
CA PHE A 146 -12.49 8.22 15.80
C PHE A 146 -14.02 8.38 15.74
N PHE A 147 -14.62 8.77 16.86
CA PHE A 147 -15.99 9.27 16.87
C PHE A 147 -15.99 10.65 16.22
N VAL A 148 -16.21 10.69 14.91
CA VAL A 148 -16.62 11.93 14.25
C VAL A 148 -17.98 12.30 14.85
N GLN A 149 -17.98 13.28 15.76
CA GLN A 149 -19.17 14.00 16.22
C GLN A 149 -19.72 14.82 15.04
N ALA A 150 -20.33 14.12 14.09
CA ALA A 150 -21.19 14.69 13.09
C ALA A 150 -22.58 14.15 13.42
N ASP A 151 -23.43 14.99 14.02
CA ASP A 151 -24.80 14.67 14.42
C ASP A 151 -25.75 14.36 13.25
N SER A 152 -25.23 14.18 12.02
CA SER A 152 -25.99 13.72 10.85
C SER A 152 -25.12 12.95 9.84
N GLU A 153 -25.71 11.98 9.15
CA GLU A 153 -25.08 11.27 8.02
C GLU A 153 -24.61 12.23 6.91
N THR A 154 -25.33 13.33 6.72
CA THR A 154 -24.97 14.39 5.76
C THR A 154 -23.66 15.09 6.12
N ALA A 155 -23.42 15.35 7.41
CA ALA A 155 -22.17 15.96 7.86
C ALA A 155 -20.98 15.00 7.70
N ARG A 156 -21.17 13.70 7.97
CA ARG A 156 -20.13 12.69 7.71
C ARG A 156 -19.74 12.63 6.24
N ARG A 157 -20.74 12.64 5.34
CA ARG A 157 -20.50 12.61 3.89
C ARG A 157 -19.84 13.89 3.38
N ALA A 158 -20.19 15.05 3.93
CA ALA A 158 -19.53 16.32 3.60
C ALA A 158 -18.05 16.31 4.03
N ILE A 159 -17.74 15.73 5.20
CA ILE A 159 -16.36 15.56 5.67
C ILE A 159 -15.59 14.60 4.76
N GLU A 160 -16.18 13.45 4.39
CA GLU A 160 -15.57 12.48 3.46
C GLU A 160 -15.19 13.14 2.13
N ILE A 161 -16.12 13.89 1.52
CA ILE A 161 -15.90 14.60 0.25
C ILE A 161 -14.74 15.59 0.42
N ARG A 162 -14.76 16.41 1.47
CA ARG A 162 -13.74 17.42 1.71
C ARG A 162 -12.34 16.83 1.92
N ILE A 163 -12.23 15.73 2.69
CA ILE A 163 -10.96 15.02 2.90
C ILE A 163 -10.48 14.41 1.57
N THR A 164 -11.39 13.77 0.83
CA THR A 164 -11.09 13.13 -0.46
C THR A 164 -10.59 14.17 -1.48
N ASP A 165 -11.25 15.31 -1.59
CA ASP A 165 -10.85 16.40 -2.48
C ASP A 165 -9.49 16.98 -2.09
N ALA A 166 -9.25 17.19 -0.79
CA ALA A 166 -7.95 17.66 -0.30
C ALA A 166 -6.83 16.64 -0.59
N PHE A 167 -7.11 15.34 -0.44
CA PHE A 167 -6.18 14.26 -0.79
C PHE A 167 -5.82 14.30 -2.28
N PHE A 168 -6.82 14.38 -3.16
CA PHE A 168 -6.57 14.41 -4.60
C PHE A 168 -5.88 15.69 -5.05
N ALA A 169 -6.16 16.85 -4.44
CA ALA A 169 -5.42 18.07 -4.73
C ALA A 169 -3.91 17.93 -4.41
N CYS A 170 -3.58 17.29 -3.28
CA CYS A 170 -2.19 17.00 -2.92
C CYS A 170 -1.56 15.97 -3.87
N LEU A 171 -2.30 14.91 -4.21
CA LEU A 171 -1.83 13.87 -5.13
C LEU A 171 -1.61 14.41 -6.55
N GLU A 172 -2.49 15.30 -7.02
CA GLU A 172 -2.34 15.99 -8.30
C GLU A 172 -1.09 16.87 -8.32
N ALA A 173 -0.82 17.63 -7.24
CA ALA A 173 0.40 18.41 -7.11
C ALA A 173 1.65 17.52 -7.20
N LEU A 174 1.66 16.41 -6.45
CA LEU A 174 2.76 15.44 -6.49
C LEU A 174 2.93 14.82 -7.89
N CYS A 175 1.82 14.47 -8.55
CA CYS A 175 1.82 13.94 -9.91
C CYS A 175 2.31 14.95 -10.95
N ARG A 176 2.23 16.27 -10.71
CA ARG A 176 2.80 17.26 -11.64
C ARG A 176 4.33 17.30 -11.58
N GLU A 177 4.91 16.98 -10.43
CA GLU A 177 6.36 17.00 -10.22
C GLU A 177 7.03 15.70 -10.66
N GLN A 178 6.36 14.56 -10.42
CA GLN A 178 6.94 13.24 -10.68
C GLN A 178 5.87 12.16 -10.87
N VAL A 179 6.31 10.99 -11.32
CA VAL A 179 5.46 9.79 -11.39
C VAL A 179 5.24 9.25 -9.98
N VAL A 180 4.02 8.76 -9.72
CA VAL A 180 3.63 8.16 -8.44
C VAL A 180 3.07 6.77 -8.68
N ALA A 181 3.42 5.81 -7.82
CA ALA A 181 2.96 4.42 -7.95
C ALA A 181 2.07 4.00 -6.77
N PHE A 182 0.90 3.44 -7.04
CA PHE A 182 0.01 2.82 -6.05
C PHE A 182 -0.05 1.32 -6.32
N LEU A 183 0.29 0.53 -5.31
CA LEU A 183 0.37 -0.92 -5.39
C LEU A 183 -0.65 -1.51 -4.42
N PHE A 184 -1.73 -2.08 -4.95
CA PHE A 184 -2.75 -2.77 -4.18
C PHE A 184 -2.55 -4.28 -4.32
N ASP A 185 -2.35 -4.95 -3.19
CA ASP A 185 -2.21 -6.40 -3.11
C ASP A 185 -3.43 -7.01 -2.40
N SER A 186 -3.70 -8.27 -2.75
CA SER A 186 -4.82 -9.05 -2.21
C SER A 186 -6.18 -8.37 -2.37
N TYR A 187 -6.45 -7.82 -3.56
CA TYR A 187 -7.67 -7.04 -3.82
C TYR A 187 -8.97 -7.77 -3.47
N GLU A 188 -9.00 -9.10 -3.52
CA GLU A 188 -10.15 -9.91 -3.11
C GLU A 188 -10.57 -9.72 -1.64
N ASP A 189 -9.66 -9.25 -0.77
CA ASP A 189 -9.90 -9.03 0.66
C ASP A 189 -10.25 -7.56 0.96
N VAL A 190 -10.47 -6.73 -0.07
CA VAL A 190 -10.89 -5.34 0.09
C VAL A 190 -12.27 -5.25 0.75
N THR A 191 -12.44 -4.29 1.67
CA THR A 191 -13.77 -4.00 2.24
C THR A 191 -14.66 -3.32 1.19
N GLU A 192 -15.98 -3.44 1.35
CA GLU A 192 -16.94 -2.82 0.43
C GLU A 192 -16.77 -1.29 0.37
N GLU A 193 -16.50 -0.65 1.52
CA GLU A 193 -16.28 0.79 1.60
C GLU A 193 -15.01 1.22 0.85
N ALA A 194 -13.90 0.49 1.03
CA ALA A 194 -12.66 0.74 0.31
C ALA A 194 -12.81 0.50 -1.20
N ASP A 195 -13.44 -0.61 -1.63
CA ASP A 195 -13.68 -0.89 -3.05
C ASP A 195 -14.51 0.21 -3.71
N ARG A 196 -15.57 0.65 -3.04
CA ARG A 196 -16.42 1.75 -3.50
C ARG A 196 -15.62 3.03 -3.66
N TRP A 197 -14.80 3.38 -2.68
CA TRP A 197 -13.98 4.60 -2.74
C TRP A 197 -12.92 4.51 -3.86
N LEU A 198 -12.23 3.38 -3.98
CA LEU A 198 -11.23 3.14 -5.02
C LEU A 198 -11.84 3.27 -6.41
N ARG A 199 -13.01 2.68 -6.65
CA ARG A 199 -13.69 2.74 -7.95
C ARG A 199 -14.25 4.12 -8.25
N ALA A 200 -14.98 4.70 -7.31
CA ALA A 200 -15.72 5.94 -7.53
C ALA A 200 -14.81 7.17 -7.59
N TYR A 201 -13.69 7.16 -6.87
CA TYR A 201 -12.83 8.34 -6.77
C TYR A 201 -11.46 8.15 -7.42
N LEU A 202 -10.68 7.14 -7.03
CA LEU A 202 -9.29 6.97 -7.49
C LEU A 202 -9.23 6.50 -8.94
N LEU A 203 -9.84 5.35 -9.22
CA LEU A 203 -9.87 4.71 -10.53
C LEU A 203 -10.60 5.61 -11.54
N ALA A 204 -11.76 6.17 -11.19
CA ALA A 204 -12.48 7.10 -12.05
C ALA A 204 -11.60 8.27 -12.54
N ARG A 205 -10.85 8.92 -11.64
CA ARG A 205 -9.93 10.02 -11.99
C ARG A 205 -8.80 9.59 -12.94
N VAL A 206 -8.28 8.38 -12.79
CA VAL A 206 -7.26 7.83 -13.71
C VAL A 206 -7.86 7.55 -15.08
N ARG A 207 -9.05 6.93 -15.15
CA ARG A 207 -9.76 6.70 -16.40
C ARG A 207 -10.01 8.01 -17.16
N ASP A 208 -10.42 9.03 -16.43
CA ASP A 208 -10.77 10.35 -16.97
C ASP A 208 -9.54 11.23 -17.25
N GLY A 209 -8.32 10.72 -17.01
CA GLY A 209 -7.06 11.39 -17.35
C GLY A 209 -6.67 12.54 -16.43
N LEU A 210 -7.30 12.68 -15.26
CA LEU A 210 -7.03 13.75 -14.29
C LEU A 210 -5.70 13.54 -13.54
N LEU A 211 -5.22 12.29 -13.51
CA LEU A 211 -3.98 11.90 -12.82
C LEU A 211 -3.01 11.23 -13.80
N PRO A 212 -2.48 11.93 -14.81
CA PRO A 212 -1.72 11.31 -15.90
C PRO A 212 -0.43 10.64 -15.42
N ASN A 213 0.19 11.11 -14.34
CA ASN A 213 1.45 10.55 -13.82
C ASN A 213 1.25 9.57 -12.66
N LEU A 214 0.00 9.14 -12.40
CA LEU A 214 -0.29 8.08 -11.45
C LEU A 214 -0.29 6.72 -12.16
N VAL A 215 0.49 5.79 -11.64
CA VAL A 215 0.50 4.38 -12.04
C VAL A 215 -0.12 3.55 -10.92
N ILE A 216 -1.06 2.68 -11.26
CA ILE A 216 -1.77 1.81 -10.33
C ILE A 216 -1.53 0.36 -10.72
N VAL A 217 -1.18 -0.48 -9.74
CA VAL A 217 -1.17 -1.94 -9.89
C VAL A 217 -2.22 -2.53 -8.96
N LEU A 218 -3.16 -3.30 -9.52
CA LEU A 218 -4.17 -4.05 -8.78
C LEU A 218 -3.84 -5.53 -8.89
N ALA A 219 -3.35 -6.12 -7.81
CA ALA A 219 -3.07 -7.54 -7.71
C ALA A 219 -4.11 -8.24 -6.84
N GLY A 220 -4.64 -9.35 -7.36
CA GLY A 220 -5.63 -10.14 -6.63
C GLY A 220 -5.96 -11.47 -7.31
N ARG A 221 -6.62 -12.36 -6.57
CA ARG A 221 -7.33 -13.51 -7.16
C ARG A 221 -8.51 -13.03 -7.99
N GLU A 222 -9.20 -12.03 -7.46
CA GLU A 222 -10.30 -11.33 -8.08
C GLU A 222 -9.96 -9.83 -8.13
N VAL A 223 -10.29 -9.19 -9.24
CA VAL A 223 -10.08 -7.76 -9.46
C VAL A 223 -11.39 -7.14 -9.96
N PRO A 224 -11.59 -5.82 -9.84
CA PRO A 224 -12.79 -5.16 -10.31
C PRO A 224 -13.11 -5.49 -11.77
N PRO A 225 -14.39 -5.66 -12.14
CA PRO A 225 -14.77 -5.65 -13.55
C PRO A 225 -14.44 -4.30 -14.18
N PHE A 226 -13.69 -4.34 -15.28
CA PHE A 226 -13.40 -3.19 -16.13
C PHE A 226 -14.06 -3.37 -17.48
N ASP A 227 -14.85 -2.38 -17.90
CA ASP A 227 -15.52 -2.34 -19.20
C ASP A 227 -14.58 -1.84 -20.32
N THR A 228 -15.14 -1.60 -21.50
CA THR A 228 -14.39 -1.14 -22.68
C THR A 228 -13.83 0.28 -22.56
N SER A 229 -14.38 1.13 -21.69
CA SER A 229 -13.90 2.50 -21.46
C SER A 229 -12.50 2.54 -20.85
N TRP A 230 -12.01 1.42 -20.32
CA TRP A 230 -10.69 1.30 -19.71
C TRP A 230 -9.60 0.90 -20.69
N ARG A 231 -9.94 0.58 -21.95
CA ARG A 231 -9.00 -0.02 -22.90
C ARG A 231 -7.75 0.83 -23.15
N HIS A 232 -7.85 2.16 -23.12
CA HIS A 232 -6.71 3.05 -23.36
C HIS A 232 -5.73 3.07 -22.19
N CYS A 233 -6.20 3.06 -20.93
CA CYS A 233 -5.36 3.18 -19.74
C CYS A 233 -5.08 1.87 -18.99
N LEU A 234 -5.71 0.75 -19.37
CA LEU A 234 -5.60 -0.55 -18.68
C LEU A 234 -4.66 -1.54 -19.41
N ALA A 235 -3.73 -2.13 -18.66
CA ALA A 235 -2.95 -3.31 -19.02
C ALA A 235 -3.43 -4.50 -18.20
N ARG A 236 -3.71 -5.64 -18.84
CA ARG A 236 -4.05 -6.88 -18.15
C ARG A 236 -2.90 -7.87 -18.27
N THR A 237 -2.48 -8.45 -17.15
CA THR A 237 -1.53 -9.56 -17.14
C THR A 237 -1.99 -10.67 -16.20
N GLY A 238 -1.77 -11.91 -16.64
CA GLY A 238 -1.84 -13.08 -15.77
C GLY A 238 -0.46 -13.41 -15.19
N LEU A 239 -0.46 -14.30 -14.21
CA LEU A 239 0.73 -15.05 -13.78
C LEU A 239 0.48 -16.53 -14.09
N HIS A 240 1.47 -17.19 -14.67
CA HIS A 240 1.41 -18.60 -15.03
C HIS A 240 2.29 -19.43 -14.09
N PRO A 241 2.02 -20.72 -13.86
CA PRO A 241 2.97 -21.59 -13.18
C PRO A 241 4.34 -21.52 -13.87
N PHE A 242 5.40 -21.65 -13.07
CA PHE A 242 6.76 -21.79 -13.57
C PHE A 242 6.92 -23.05 -14.39
N ASP A 243 7.70 -22.95 -15.46
CA ASP A 243 8.12 -24.14 -16.18
C ASP A 243 9.27 -24.85 -15.44
N LYS A 244 9.75 -25.94 -16.02
CA LYS A 244 10.81 -26.73 -15.40
C LYS A 244 12.14 -25.97 -15.36
N GLU A 245 12.42 -25.13 -16.35
CA GLU A 245 13.64 -24.32 -16.37
C GLU A 245 13.61 -23.25 -15.27
N ASP A 246 12.46 -22.61 -15.05
CA ASP A 246 12.23 -21.63 -14.00
C ASP A 246 12.39 -22.24 -12.60
N VAL A 247 11.90 -23.47 -12.39
CA VAL A 247 12.07 -24.18 -11.10
C VAL A 247 13.55 -24.45 -10.84
N VAL A 248 14.31 -24.87 -11.85
CA VAL A 248 15.76 -25.08 -11.73
C VAL A 248 16.46 -23.76 -11.39
N GLU A 249 16.13 -22.67 -12.08
CA GLU A 249 16.69 -21.36 -11.76
C GLU A 249 16.37 -20.92 -10.33
N TYR A 250 15.12 -21.08 -9.90
CA TYR A 250 14.69 -20.70 -8.54
C TYR A 250 15.42 -21.51 -7.46
N ILE A 251 15.43 -22.84 -7.55
CA ILE A 251 16.01 -23.71 -6.51
C ILE A 251 17.54 -23.64 -6.53
N VAL A 252 18.17 -23.78 -7.69
CA VAL A 252 19.63 -23.91 -7.78
C VAL A 252 20.30 -22.54 -7.74
N ARG A 253 19.86 -21.59 -8.59
CA ARG A 253 20.58 -20.31 -8.73
C ARG A 253 20.19 -19.29 -7.67
N LYS A 254 18.92 -19.28 -7.26
CA LYS A 254 18.43 -18.27 -6.32
C LYS A 254 18.45 -18.73 -4.87
N ARG A 255 18.06 -19.98 -4.60
CA ARG A 255 18.10 -20.57 -3.25
C ARG A 255 19.42 -21.27 -2.94
N GLY A 256 20.24 -21.59 -3.94
CA GLY A 256 21.54 -22.24 -3.73
C GLY A 256 21.45 -23.72 -3.36
N LEU A 257 20.29 -24.36 -3.53
CA LEU A 257 20.05 -25.74 -3.14
C LEU A 257 20.38 -26.65 -4.33
N THR A 258 21.44 -27.47 -4.21
CA THR A 258 21.96 -28.30 -5.32
C THR A 258 21.64 -29.79 -5.19
N ASP A 259 21.37 -30.29 -3.98
CA ASP A 259 21.20 -31.73 -3.70
C ASP A 259 19.74 -32.21 -3.69
N LEU A 260 18.86 -31.48 -4.38
CA LEU A 260 17.43 -31.79 -4.42
C LEU A 260 17.03 -32.43 -5.75
N ASP A 261 16.10 -33.40 -5.70
CA ASP A 261 15.47 -33.96 -6.90
C ASP A 261 14.47 -32.97 -7.51
N LEU A 262 14.98 -32.15 -8.44
CA LEU A 262 14.24 -31.11 -9.15
C LEU A 262 13.05 -31.66 -9.96
N GLU A 263 13.11 -32.90 -10.44
CA GLU A 263 12.00 -33.52 -11.17
C GLU A 263 10.84 -33.82 -10.21
N THR A 264 11.14 -34.37 -9.04
CA THR A 264 10.15 -34.62 -7.99
C THR A 264 9.59 -33.32 -7.42
N ILE A 265 10.43 -32.28 -7.25
CA ILE A 265 9.98 -30.95 -6.83
C ILE A 265 9.03 -30.33 -7.85
N TYR A 266 9.38 -30.37 -9.14
CA TYR A 266 8.51 -29.86 -10.21
C TYR A 266 7.18 -30.61 -10.27
N ARG A 267 7.20 -31.95 -10.22
CA ARG A 267 5.99 -32.77 -10.22
C ARG A 267 5.09 -32.52 -9.02
N THR A 268 5.67 -32.32 -7.84
CA THR A 268 4.91 -32.10 -6.59
C THR A 268 4.37 -30.68 -6.49
N SER A 269 5.16 -29.68 -6.90
CA SER A 269 4.75 -28.27 -6.85
C SER A 269 3.90 -27.84 -8.03
N GLY A 270 3.93 -28.56 -9.15
CA GLY A 270 3.25 -28.18 -10.40
C GLY A 270 3.71 -26.84 -10.97
N GLY A 271 4.91 -26.36 -10.58
CA GLY A 271 5.40 -25.04 -10.95
C GLY A 271 4.77 -23.88 -10.15
N HIS A 272 4.03 -24.14 -9.06
CA HIS A 272 3.47 -23.09 -8.23
C HIS A 272 4.55 -22.41 -7.36
N PRO A 273 4.84 -21.11 -7.56
CA PRO A 273 5.92 -20.41 -6.85
C PRO A 273 5.81 -20.45 -5.31
N GLY A 274 4.60 -20.36 -4.76
CA GLY A 274 4.40 -20.39 -3.31
C GLY A 274 4.64 -21.77 -2.68
N LEU A 275 4.28 -22.86 -3.38
CA LEU A 275 4.62 -24.22 -2.96
C LEU A 275 6.13 -24.46 -3.06
N LEU A 276 6.74 -24.03 -4.17
CA LEU A 276 8.19 -24.09 -4.35
C LEU A 276 8.95 -23.35 -3.25
N GLY A 277 8.48 -22.15 -2.87
CA GLY A 277 9.04 -21.39 -1.77
C GLY A 277 9.01 -22.16 -0.45
N LYS A 278 7.86 -22.74 -0.09
CA LYS A 278 7.70 -23.55 1.13
C LYS A 278 8.60 -24.79 1.12
N MET A 279 8.67 -25.50 0.00
CA MET A 279 9.51 -26.69 -0.14
C MET A 279 10.99 -26.34 0.00
N ALA A 280 11.43 -25.21 -0.59
CA ALA A 280 12.78 -24.71 -0.45
C ALA A 280 13.10 -24.27 1.00
N ASP A 281 12.16 -23.64 1.68
CA ASP A 281 12.33 -23.23 3.08
C ASP A 281 12.49 -24.45 4.00
N ILE A 282 11.71 -25.53 3.78
CA ILE A 282 11.86 -26.78 4.53
C ILE A 282 13.21 -27.43 4.28
N ALA A 283 13.62 -27.54 3.01
CA ALA A 283 14.90 -28.15 2.65
C ALA A 283 16.10 -27.37 3.21
N ALA A 284 16.01 -26.04 3.30
CA ALA A 284 17.04 -25.21 3.91
C ALA A 284 17.15 -25.42 5.44
N LEU A 285 16.02 -25.60 6.14
CA LEU A 285 16.02 -25.90 7.57
C LEU A 285 16.65 -27.26 7.88
N GLU A 286 16.36 -28.29 7.09
CA GLU A 286 16.97 -29.62 7.25
C GLU A 286 18.48 -29.57 7.05
N SER A 287 18.99 -28.75 6.11
CA SER A 287 20.43 -28.60 5.91
C SER A 287 21.15 -27.85 7.04
N GLU A 288 20.48 -26.93 7.73
CA GLU A 288 21.05 -26.21 8.88
C GLU A 288 21.09 -27.08 10.14
N GLU A 289 20.05 -27.91 10.38
CA GLU A 289 20.04 -28.85 11.52
C GLU A 289 21.12 -29.94 11.39
N ASP A 290 21.46 -30.37 10.17
CA ASP A 290 22.53 -31.35 9.94
C ASP A 290 23.95 -30.78 10.17
N GLU A 291 24.14 -29.45 10.07
CA GLU A 291 25.43 -28.79 10.35
C GLU A 291 25.68 -28.60 11.86
N ASP A 292 24.64 -28.45 12.68
CA ASP A 292 24.75 -28.17 14.12
C ASP A 292 25.25 -29.37 14.97
N TRP A 293 25.34 -30.57 14.40
CA TRP A 293 25.81 -31.79 15.09
C TRP A 293 27.25 -32.21 14.74
N LEU A 294 27.97 -31.47 13.88
CA LEU A 294 29.33 -31.78 13.43
C LEU A 294 30.42 -30.94 14.12
#